data_AF-A0A962EUQ3-F1
#
_entry.id   AF-A0A962EUQ3-F1
#
_cell.length_a   1.000
_cell.length_b   1.000
_cell.length_c   1.000
_cell.angle_alpha   90.00
_cell.angle_beta   90.00
_cell.angle_gamma   90.00
#
_symmetry.space_group_name_H-M   'P 1'
#
loop_
_entity.id
_entity.type
_entity.pdbx_description
1 polymer ?
#
loop_
_entity_poly.entity_id
_entity_poly.type
_entity_poly.pdbx_seq_one_letter_code
_entity_poly.pdbx_strand_id
1 'polypeptide(L)'
;MVLTSRYARNTGSSLLLAVFLLGGAASEPAEARSPESFAAARSLVGSYLAGRFAKGQNEIASAADFYSTALLHDPDNEILIEQAFIMEASAANWERAEALAAQLVERQPQHRLAQLTLGVAAFKAGKVAEADKHLVAAGSGPIGDLTSALLRAWIKKSENKVSDALDLLDQPKLAEWAQFYLRYHRGLIADTAGRERDARFAYKRVFKQDSRTLRTALAYARHAANAGDRNLAKSVMREYIRRAGGTPHPLAVELLGEIESGRKIALQIRHPVQGISEALYGLGEALTTEGGVSIGIVYLQLALMLQPDQPLALAALAQAYETTKDYEAANATYDKIPSDTPLQNAVDIRRAFNLNALDKVDAAKTLLETVAKRAPQELAPLDALGNIMRSRKRYDEAIEFYSKAIKLIGKPEKRHWAFFYSRGTCYERTRQWPKAEADLKKALSLAPDQPLVLNYLGYSWIDQGVNLRKGLELIEKAVSLKPDDGYIVDSLGWAQYRLGRYQEAVRHLERAVELRPDDPVLNDHLGDALWRVGREREARFQWDQALSLGPEAEDAEKIRKKLVAGLPSRVEARALKKARAANRDDRRSKRVESVPPPTPKTLR
;
A
#
# COMPACT_ATOMS: atom_id res chain seq x y z
N MET A 1 15.30 -27.93 -15.78
CA MET A 1 14.94 -29.30 -16.18
C MET A 1 13.57 -29.20 -16.85
N VAL A 2 13.56 -29.44 -18.15
CA VAL A 2 12.43 -29.30 -19.08
C VAL A 2 11.45 -30.44 -18.85
N LEU A 3 10.14 -30.16 -18.86
CA LEU A 3 9.15 -31.08 -19.44
C LEU A 3 7.84 -30.34 -19.78
N THR A 4 7.55 -30.43 -21.07
CA THR A 4 6.41 -29.96 -21.84
C THR A 4 5.14 -30.78 -21.60
N SER A 5 3.96 -30.18 -21.75
CA SER A 5 2.81 -30.85 -22.35
C SER A 5 1.93 -29.85 -23.08
N ARG A 6 1.42 -30.27 -24.23
CA ARG A 6 0.85 -29.48 -25.33
C ARG A 6 -0.44 -30.20 -25.77
N TYR A 7 -1.45 -29.41 -26.17
CA TYR A 7 -2.62 -29.75 -26.99
C TYR A 7 -3.80 -30.55 -26.40
N ALA A 8 -4.99 -29.94 -26.48
CA ALA A 8 -6.05 -30.37 -27.41
C ALA A 8 -7.08 -29.23 -27.67
N ARG A 9 -7.39 -28.99 -28.94
CA ARG A 9 -8.56 -28.23 -29.45
C ARG A 9 -9.46 -29.23 -30.20
N ASN A 10 -10.78 -29.10 -30.08
CA ASN A 10 -11.79 -29.28 -31.14
C ASN A 10 -13.19 -28.96 -30.55
N THR A 11 -13.85 -27.88 -30.97
CA THR A 11 -14.89 -27.74 -32.04
C THR A 11 -16.26 -28.35 -31.72
N GLY A 12 -17.31 -27.53 -31.75
CA GLY A 12 -18.70 -28.00 -31.81
C GLY A 12 -19.72 -26.88 -31.57
N SER A 13 -20.15 -26.21 -32.63
CA SER A 13 -21.26 -25.26 -32.65
C SER A 13 -22.60 -25.95 -32.36
N SER A 14 -23.53 -25.27 -31.66
CA SER A 14 -24.98 -25.41 -31.87
C SER A 14 -25.73 -24.22 -31.28
N LEU A 15 -26.42 -23.49 -32.16
CA LEU A 15 -27.48 -22.53 -31.84
C LEU A 15 -28.65 -23.27 -31.16
N LEU A 16 -29.21 -22.67 -30.11
CA LEU A 16 -30.62 -22.86 -29.78
C LEU A 16 -31.20 -21.55 -29.25
N LEU A 17 -32.18 -21.06 -30.00
CA LEU A 17 -33.01 -19.90 -29.76
C LEU A 17 -34.17 -20.34 -28.83
N ALA A 18 -34.34 -19.74 -27.65
CA ALA A 18 -35.58 -19.88 -26.88
C ALA A 18 -35.80 -18.67 -25.95
N VAL A 19 -36.62 -17.74 -26.45
CA VAL A 19 -37.77 -17.07 -25.82
C VAL A 19 -37.69 -16.71 -24.32
N PHE A 20 -37.82 -15.40 -24.08
CA PHE A 20 -38.17 -14.75 -22.81
C PHE A 20 -39.40 -15.36 -22.13
N LEU A 21 -39.25 -15.75 -20.86
CA LEU A 21 -40.33 -15.72 -19.88
C LEU A 21 -39.86 -14.91 -18.66
N LEU A 22 -40.47 -13.75 -18.49
CA LEU A 22 -40.44 -12.96 -17.26
C LEU A 22 -41.11 -13.79 -16.14
N GLY A 23 -40.30 -14.28 -15.21
CA GLY A 23 -40.75 -14.86 -13.95
C GLY A 23 -39.78 -14.42 -12.87
N GLY A 24 -40.27 -13.70 -11.85
CA GLY A 24 -39.46 -13.21 -10.75
C GLY A 24 -38.76 -14.34 -10.02
N ALA A 25 -37.43 -14.36 -10.08
CA ALA A 25 -36.62 -15.20 -9.20
C ALA A 25 -36.43 -14.44 -7.88
N ALA A 26 -37.19 -14.87 -6.88
CA ALA A 26 -36.76 -14.75 -5.50
C ALA A 26 -35.32 -15.30 -5.44
N SER A 27 -34.46 -14.59 -4.73
CA SER A 27 -33.11 -15.06 -4.40
C SER A 27 -33.20 -16.49 -3.86
N GLU A 28 -32.76 -17.46 -4.65
CA GLU A 28 -32.47 -18.79 -4.11
C GLU A 28 -31.46 -18.59 -2.99
N PRO A 29 -31.71 -19.10 -1.77
CA PRO A 29 -30.68 -19.13 -0.76
C PRO A 29 -29.51 -19.89 -1.36
N ALA A 30 -28.31 -19.29 -1.30
CA ALA A 30 -27.08 -19.95 -1.67
C ALA A 30 -27.13 -21.37 -1.07
N GLU A 31 -27.16 -22.39 -1.93
CA GLU A 31 -27.09 -23.78 -1.50
C GLU A 31 -25.97 -23.86 -0.48
N ALA A 32 -26.36 -24.14 0.77
CA ALA A 32 -25.43 -24.38 1.84
C ALA A 32 -24.57 -25.55 1.38
N ARG A 33 -23.34 -25.24 0.96
CA ARG A 33 -22.34 -26.25 0.61
C ARG A 33 -22.35 -27.27 1.74
N SER A 34 -22.73 -28.50 1.42
CA SER A 34 -22.90 -29.54 2.42
C SER A 34 -21.59 -29.75 3.19
N PRO A 35 -21.64 -30.00 4.52
CA PRO A 35 -20.45 -30.21 5.35
C PRO A 35 -19.53 -31.34 4.87
N GLU A 36 -20.02 -32.21 3.98
CA GLU A 36 -19.32 -33.41 3.53
C GLU A 36 -18.29 -33.17 2.41
N SER A 37 -18.38 -32.07 1.64
CA SER A 37 -17.41 -31.82 0.54
C SER A 37 -16.02 -31.34 1.02
N PHE A 38 -15.84 -31.11 2.32
CA PHE A 38 -14.56 -30.75 2.96
C PHE A 38 -13.94 -31.89 3.80
N ALA A 39 -14.44 -33.12 3.68
CA ALA A 39 -13.92 -34.27 4.45
C ALA A 39 -12.57 -34.82 3.93
N ALA A 40 -12.02 -34.30 2.84
CA ALA A 40 -10.88 -34.86 2.13
C ALA A 40 -9.57 -34.06 2.33
N ALA A 41 -9.12 -33.97 3.57
CA ALA A 41 -7.69 -33.82 3.89
C ALA A 41 -7.42 -34.30 5.34
N ARG A 42 -7.56 -35.61 5.58
CA ARG A 42 -7.36 -36.26 6.90
C ARG A 42 -6.02 -37.03 7.01
N SER A 43 -4.98 -36.55 6.33
CA SER A 43 -3.64 -37.11 6.48
C SER A 43 -2.70 -36.03 6.97
N LEU A 44 -1.74 -36.41 7.82
CA LEU A 44 -0.70 -35.52 8.36
C LEU A 44 -0.08 -34.65 7.25
N VAL A 45 0.37 -35.28 6.16
CA VAL A 45 1.03 -34.60 5.04
C VAL A 45 0.06 -33.70 4.27
N GLY A 46 -1.19 -34.15 4.05
CA GLY A 46 -2.20 -33.36 3.35
C GLY A 46 -2.57 -32.09 4.09
N SER A 47 -2.87 -32.19 5.39
CA SER A 47 -3.19 -31.05 6.24
C SER A 47 -1.98 -30.11 6.39
N TYR A 48 -0.76 -30.65 6.54
CA TYR A 48 0.45 -29.82 6.59
C TYR A 48 0.68 -29.04 5.29
N LEU A 49 0.56 -29.68 4.12
CA LEU A 49 0.73 -29.01 2.84
C LEU A 49 -0.37 -27.96 2.59
N ALA A 50 -1.61 -28.26 2.97
CA ALA A 50 -2.71 -27.30 2.92
C ALA A 50 -2.44 -26.09 3.83
N GLY A 51 -1.95 -26.31 5.06
CA GLY A 51 -1.56 -25.25 5.98
C GLY A 51 -0.40 -24.39 5.46
N ARG A 52 0.60 -25.02 4.83
CA ARG A 52 1.69 -24.29 4.16
C ARG A 52 1.20 -23.46 2.98
N PHE A 53 0.31 -24.01 2.17
CA PHE A 53 -0.28 -23.31 1.04
C PHE A 53 -1.12 -22.12 1.50
N ALA A 54 -2.04 -22.33 2.44
CA ALA A 54 -2.87 -21.28 3.04
C ALA A 54 -2.02 -20.17 3.66
N LYS A 55 -0.96 -20.52 4.42
CA LYS A 55 0.01 -19.56 4.96
C LYS A 55 0.71 -18.78 3.84
N GLY A 56 1.09 -19.44 2.74
CA GLY A 56 1.69 -18.80 1.56
C GLY A 56 0.73 -17.86 0.82
N GLN A 57 -0.57 -18.11 0.89
CA GLN A 57 -1.63 -17.22 0.40
C GLN A 57 -2.06 -16.17 1.43
N ASN A 58 -1.45 -16.18 2.63
CA ASN A 58 -1.79 -15.34 3.77
C ASN A 58 -3.20 -15.53 4.34
N GLU A 59 -3.81 -16.70 4.11
CA GLU A 59 -5.09 -17.09 4.70
C GLU A 59 -4.86 -17.61 6.13
N ILE A 60 -4.67 -16.68 7.07
CA ILE A 60 -4.22 -16.99 8.45
C ILE A 60 -5.18 -17.95 9.17
N ALA A 61 -6.49 -17.72 9.08
CA ALA A 61 -7.48 -18.56 9.74
C ALA A 61 -7.48 -20.00 9.19
N SER A 62 -7.45 -20.15 7.87
CA SER A 62 -7.38 -21.47 7.23
C SER A 62 -6.05 -22.18 7.51
N ALA A 63 -4.94 -21.44 7.53
CA ALA A 63 -3.65 -21.99 7.91
C ALA A 63 -3.67 -22.51 9.36
N ALA A 64 -4.28 -21.77 10.29
CA ALA A 64 -4.46 -22.21 11.67
C ALA A 64 -5.23 -23.54 11.74
N ASP A 65 -6.38 -23.63 11.08
CA ASP A 65 -7.20 -24.85 11.06
C ASP A 65 -6.44 -26.06 10.47
N PHE A 66 -5.70 -25.86 9.38
CA PHE A 66 -4.94 -26.93 8.74
C PHE A 66 -3.74 -27.40 9.56
N TYR A 67 -2.97 -26.49 10.18
CA TYR A 67 -1.88 -26.90 11.06
C TYR A 67 -2.40 -27.55 12.35
N SER A 68 -3.49 -27.04 12.93
CA SER A 68 -4.15 -27.67 14.08
C SER A 68 -4.65 -29.07 13.73
N THR A 69 -5.21 -29.27 12.51
CA THR A 69 -5.60 -30.61 12.03
C THR A 69 -4.39 -31.53 11.82
N ALA A 70 -3.28 -31.02 11.24
CA ALA A 70 -2.06 -31.79 11.09
C ALA A 70 -1.50 -32.24 12.45
N LEU A 71 -1.53 -31.35 13.44
CA LEU A 71 -1.06 -31.62 14.80
C LEU A 71 -1.88 -32.73 15.49
N LEU A 72 -3.17 -32.88 15.19
CA LEU A 72 -3.97 -34.02 15.71
C LEU A 72 -3.44 -35.39 15.27
N HIS A 73 -2.74 -35.46 14.12
CA HIS A 73 -2.15 -36.70 13.61
C HIS A 73 -0.74 -36.97 14.14
N ASP A 74 -0.05 -35.94 14.62
CA ASP A 74 1.32 -36.04 15.18
C ASP A 74 1.51 -35.02 16.32
N PRO A 75 0.88 -35.25 17.50
CA PRO A 75 0.77 -34.24 18.56
C PRO A 75 2.08 -33.81 19.20
N ASP A 76 3.12 -34.63 19.08
CA ASP A 76 4.44 -34.38 19.68
C ASP A 76 5.40 -33.64 18.74
N ASN A 77 4.96 -33.33 17.51
CA ASN A 77 5.80 -32.71 16.50
C ASN A 77 6.00 -31.22 16.75
N GLU A 78 7.19 -30.85 17.21
CA GLU A 78 7.52 -29.46 17.58
C GLU A 78 7.29 -28.44 16.45
N ILE A 79 7.56 -28.83 15.19
CA ILE A 79 7.36 -27.94 14.04
C ILE A 79 5.86 -27.66 13.87
N LEU A 80 5.00 -28.68 14.02
CA LEU A 80 3.56 -28.50 13.90
C LEU A 80 2.98 -27.70 15.06
N ILE A 81 3.46 -27.94 16.30
CA ILE A 81 3.06 -27.14 17.46
C ILE A 81 3.42 -25.67 17.22
N GLU A 82 4.64 -25.38 16.75
CA GLU A 82 5.08 -24.01 16.47
C GLU A 82 4.27 -23.37 15.34
N GLN A 83 4.04 -24.06 14.22
CA GLN A 83 3.24 -23.52 13.12
C GLN A 83 1.78 -23.28 13.53
N ALA A 84 1.16 -24.23 14.23
CA ALA A 84 -0.19 -24.08 14.75
C ALA A 84 -0.27 -22.90 15.74
N PHE A 85 0.68 -22.81 16.68
CA PHE A 85 0.75 -21.71 17.65
C PHE A 85 0.80 -20.34 16.96
N ILE A 86 1.72 -20.15 16.01
CA ILE A 86 1.87 -18.84 15.35
C ILE A 86 0.60 -18.47 14.58
N MET A 87 -0.02 -19.43 13.88
CA MET A 87 -1.24 -19.16 13.11
C MET A 87 -2.46 -18.92 14.01
N GLU A 88 -2.65 -19.71 15.07
CA GLU A 88 -3.73 -19.51 16.05
C GLU A 88 -3.57 -18.16 16.79
N ALA A 89 -2.34 -17.78 17.16
CA ALA A 89 -2.06 -16.47 17.74
C ALA A 89 -2.30 -15.32 16.76
N SER A 90 -1.94 -15.50 15.49
CA SER A 90 -2.20 -14.51 14.42
C SER A 90 -3.69 -14.35 14.13
N ALA A 91 -4.47 -15.43 14.26
CA ALA A 91 -5.93 -15.44 14.16
C ALA A 91 -6.65 -14.92 15.42
N ALA A 92 -5.92 -14.64 16.50
CA ALA A 92 -6.45 -14.29 17.83
C ALA A 92 -7.31 -15.38 18.48
N ASN A 93 -7.05 -16.66 18.15
CA ASN A 93 -7.67 -17.82 18.78
C ASN A 93 -6.94 -18.16 20.10
N TRP A 94 -7.06 -17.25 21.07
CA TRP A 94 -6.19 -17.24 22.26
C TRP A 94 -6.23 -18.49 23.11
N GLU A 95 -7.39 -19.13 23.26
CA GLU A 95 -7.50 -20.38 24.04
C GLU A 95 -6.58 -21.48 23.48
N ARG A 96 -6.61 -21.67 22.15
CA ARG A 96 -5.73 -22.64 21.48
C ARG A 96 -4.28 -22.17 21.46
N ALA A 97 -4.05 -20.89 21.16
CA ALA A 97 -2.72 -20.33 21.10
C ALA A 97 -1.97 -20.42 22.44
N GLU A 98 -2.65 -20.17 23.56
CA GLU A 98 -2.09 -20.28 24.91
C GLU A 98 -1.78 -21.74 25.27
N ALA A 99 -2.66 -22.69 24.93
CA ALA A 99 -2.41 -24.11 25.14
C ALA A 99 -1.18 -24.61 24.37
N LEU A 100 -1.05 -24.21 23.09
CA LEU A 100 0.10 -24.55 22.25
C LEU A 100 1.38 -23.84 22.74
N ALA A 101 1.28 -22.60 23.21
CA ALA A 101 2.40 -21.88 23.80
C ALA A 101 2.93 -22.58 25.06
N ALA A 102 2.04 -23.09 25.91
CA ALA A 102 2.42 -23.86 27.09
C ALA A 102 3.19 -25.13 26.70
N GLN A 103 2.70 -25.89 25.72
CA GLN A 103 3.39 -27.07 25.20
C GLN A 103 4.77 -26.72 24.61
N LEU A 104 4.90 -25.61 23.87
CA LEU A 104 6.19 -25.16 23.35
C LEU A 104 7.16 -24.79 24.47
N VAL A 105 6.71 -24.13 25.52
CA VAL A 105 7.57 -23.73 26.65
C VAL A 105 8.06 -24.93 27.46
N GLU A 106 7.27 -25.99 27.57
CA GLU A 106 7.71 -27.24 28.22
C GLU A 106 8.91 -27.87 27.48
N ARG A 107 8.92 -27.82 26.15
CA ARG A 107 9.98 -28.40 25.30
C ARG A 107 11.13 -27.43 25.07
N GLN A 108 10.81 -26.15 24.92
CA GLN A 108 11.71 -25.07 24.59
C GLN A 108 11.51 -23.92 25.60
N PRO A 109 12.13 -23.99 26.78
CA PRO A 109 11.90 -23.01 27.85
C PRO A 109 12.26 -21.56 27.50
N GLN A 110 12.99 -21.31 26.42
CA GLN A 110 13.35 -19.97 25.94
C GLN A 110 12.63 -19.59 24.64
N HIS A 111 11.58 -20.32 24.24
CA HIS A 111 10.83 -20.03 23.02
C HIS A 111 10.11 -18.67 23.14
N ARG A 112 10.72 -17.65 22.52
CA ARG A 112 10.41 -16.23 22.70
C ARG A 112 8.93 -15.88 22.58
N LEU A 113 8.28 -16.27 21.48
CA LEU A 113 6.89 -15.88 21.22
C LEU A 113 5.91 -16.57 22.15
N ALA A 114 6.10 -17.87 22.40
CA ALA A 114 5.30 -18.62 23.37
C ALA A 114 5.43 -18.02 24.79
N GLN A 115 6.65 -17.71 25.23
CA GLN A 115 6.89 -17.03 26.51
C GLN A 115 6.22 -15.65 26.57
N LEU A 116 6.32 -14.86 25.48
CA LEU A 116 5.65 -13.57 25.38
C LEU A 116 4.13 -13.70 25.49
N THR A 117 3.52 -14.63 24.75
CA THR A 117 2.06 -14.88 24.77
C THR A 117 1.60 -15.26 26.18
N LEU A 118 2.25 -16.23 26.82
CA LEU A 118 1.92 -16.64 28.18
C LEU A 118 2.13 -15.51 29.20
N GLY A 119 3.20 -14.72 29.04
CA GLY A 119 3.46 -13.57 29.92
C GLY A 119 2.38 -12.49 29.83
N VAL A 120 1.92 -12.18 28.61
CA VAL A 120 0.83 -11.23 28.39
C VAL A 120 -0.51 -11.77 28.92
N ALA A 121 -0.82 -13.04 28.67
CA ALA A 121 -2.02 -13.71 29.18
C ALA A 121 -2.04 -13.75 30.71
N ALA A 122 -0.92 -14.12 31.35
CA ALA A 122 -0.77 -14.12 32.80
C ALA A 122 -0.96 -12.71 33.40
N PHE A 123 -0.41 -11.67 32.75
CA PHE A 123 -0.61 -10.29 33.20
C PHE A 123 -2.09 -9.88 33.10
N LYS A 124 -2.76 -10.20 31.99
CA LYS A 124 -4.20 -9.96 31.79
C LYS A 124 -5.04 -10.66 32.86
N ALA A 125 -4.66 -11.86 33.26
CA ALA A 125 -5.31 -12.63 34.32
C ALA A 125 -4.96 -12.16 35.75
N GLY A 126 -4.16 -11.09 35.90
CA GLY A 126 -3.74 -10.57 37.21
C GLY A 126 -2.61 -11.36 37.89
N LYS A 127 -2.02 -12.34 37.21
CA LYS A 127 -0.93 -13.18 37.72
C LYS A 127 0.43 -12.52 37.48
N VAL A 128 0.67 -11.40 38.15
CA VAL A 128 1.81 -10.50 37.89
C VAL A 128 3.18 -11.19 38.02
N ALA A 129 3.37 -12.04 39.03
CA ALA A 129 4.64 -12.74 39.24
C ALA A 129 4.92 -13.79 38.16
N GLU A 130 3.88 -14.51 37.72
CA GLU A 130 3.96 -15.47 36.62
C GLU A 130 4.28 -14.76 35.30
N ALA A 131 3.64 -13.61 35.05
CA ALA A 131 3.93 -12.77 33.91
C ALA A 131 5.39 -12.31 33.84
N ASP A 132 5.96 -11.82 34.96
CA ASP A 132 7.36 -11.39 35.02
C ASP A 132 8.31 -12.57 34.71
N LYS A 133 8.02 -13.77 35.24
CA LYS A 133 8.81 -14.99 34.98
C LYS A 133 8.82 -15.36 33.49
N HIS A 134 7.65 -15.40 32.85
CA HIS A 134 7.55 -15.68 31.41
C HIS A 134 8.30 -14.63 30.58
N LEU A 135 8.15 -13.34 30.92
CA LEU A 135 8.81 -12.26 30.18
C LEU A 135 10.32 -12.21 30.38
N VAL A 136 10.85 -12.67 31.51
CA VAL A 136 12.29 -12.92 31.66
C VAL A 136 12.75 -13.96 30.66
N ALA A 137 12.05 -15.09 30.56
CA ALA A 137 12.39 -16.18 29.64
C ALA A 137 12.19 -15.81 28.16
N ALA A 138 11.33 -14.83 27.86
CA ALA A 138 11.19 -14.26 26.52
C ALA A 138 12.38 -13.37 26.10
N GLY A 139 13.26 -12.99 27.02
CA GLY A 139 14.45 -12.18 26.75
C GLY A 139 15.54 -12.99 26.02
N SER A 140 15.43 -13.08 24.69
CA SER A 140 16.44 -13.72 23.85
C SER A 140 16.65 -12.94 22.54
N GLY A 141 17.87 -12.46 22.37
CA GLY A 141 18.30 -11.62 21.24
C GLY A 141 17.74 -10.19 21.29
N PRO A 142 18.17 -9.29 20.39
CA PRO A 142 17.89 -7.85 20.51
C PRO A 142 16.41 -7.48 20.63
N ILE A 143 15.54 -8.15 19.86
CA ILE A 143 14.08 -7.92 19.90
C ILE A 143 13.48 -8.50 21.19
N GLY A 144 13.92 -9.69 21.60
CA GLY A 144 13.43 -10.34 22.84
C GLY A 144 13.83 -9.54 24.07
N ASP A 145 15.08 -9.09 24.14
CA ASP A 145 15.61 -8.27 25.23
C ASP A 145 14.87 -6.93 25.34
N LEU A 146 14.63 -6.27 24.20
CA LEU A 146 13.82 -5.04 24.16
C LEU A 146 12.39 -5.29 24.62
N THR A 147 11.73 -6.34 24.09
CA THR A 147 10.35 -6.69 24.45
C THR A 147 10.24 -6.97 25.96
N SER A 148 11.16 -7.78 26.49
CA SER A 148 11.24 -8.13 27.91
C SER A 148 11.41 -6.86 28.76
N ALA A 149 12.40 -6.02 28.44
CA ALA A 149 12.67 -4.79 29.19
C ALA A 149 11.43 -3.87 29.25
N LEU A 150 10.77 -3.65 28.12
CA LEU A 150 9.58 -2.80 28.04
C LEU A 150 8.41 -3.34 28.86
N LEU A 151 8.05 -4.62 28.66
CA LEU A 151 6.88 -5.20 29.32
C LEU A 151 7.11 -5.37 30.81
N ARG A 152 8.30 -5.81 31.21
CA ARG A 152 8.66 -5.95 32.63
C ARG A 152 8.72 -4.61 33.34
N ALA A 153 9.15 -3.53 32.67
CA ALA A 153 9.08 -2.19 33.25
C ALA A 153 7.63 -1.78 33.59
N TRP A 154 6.67 -2.08 32.72
CA TRP A 154 5.26 -1.85 33.02
C TRP A 154 4.71 -2.76 34.12
N ILE A 155 5.19 -4.01 34.21
CA ILE A 155 4.89 -4.89 35.34
C ILE A 155 5.39 -4.28 36.65
N LYS A 156 6.66 -3.84 36.73
CA LYS A 156 7.18 -3.17 37.93
C LYS A 156 6.41 -1.90 38.26
N LYS A 157 5.97 -1.15 37.25
CA LYS A 157 5.05 -0.01 37.46
C LYS A 157 3.71 -0.44 38.05
N SER A 158 3.14 -1.59 37.65
CA SER A 158 1.91 -2.14 38.24
C SER A 158 2.07 -2.54 39.71
N GLU A 159 3.27 -2.92 40.12
CA GLU A 159 3.65 -3.19 41.51
C GLU A 159 4.03 -1.91 42.29
N ASN A 160 3.87 -0.73 41.69
CA ASN A 160 4.32 0.56 42.21
C ASN A 160 5.85 0.69 42.44
N LYS A 161 6.66 -0.18 41.82
CA LYS A 161 8.13 -0.15 41.87
C LYS A 161 8.69 0.69 40.72
N VAL A 162 8.50 2.00 40.82
CA VAL A 162 8.82 2.92 39.72
C VAL A 162 10.32 2.97 39.41
N SER A 163 11.20 2.96 40.41
CA SER A 163 12.65 2.98 40.18
C SER A 163 13.11 1.74 39.42
N ASP A 164 12.74 0.54 39.88
CA ASP A 164 13.02 -0.73 39.21
C ASP A 164 12.50 -0.74 37.76
N ALA A 165 11.32 -0.14 37.53
CA ALA A 165 10.77 0.00 36.18
C ALA A 165 11.66 0.87 35.28
N LEU A 166 12.18 1.99 35.77
CA LEU A 166 13.07 2.86 34.99
C LEU A 166 14.44 2.23 34.77
N ASP A 167 14.96 1.49 35.76
CA ASP A 167 16.26 0.80 35.66
C ASP A 167 16.22 -0.30 34.60
N LEU A 168 15.09 -1.02 34.45
CA LEU A 168 14.90 -1.98 33.36
C LEU A 168 15.00 -1.34 31.96
N LEU A 169 14.71 -0.05 31.84
CA LEU A 169 14.77 0.69 30.58
C LEU A 169 16.16 1.29 30.29
N ASP A 170 17.08 1.24 31.25
CA ASP A 170 18.47 1.70 31.08
C ASP A 170 19.35 0.59 30.49
N GLN A 171 19.18 0.34 29.19
CA GLN A 171 19.86 -0.72 28.45
C GLN A 171 20.88 -0.16 27.44
N PRO A 172 22.04 0.38 27.86
CA PRO A 172 22.97 1.06 26.96
C PRO A 172 23.61 0.15 25.89
N LYS A 173 23.53 -1.17 26.07
CA LYS A 173 24.07 -2.16 25.13
C LYS A 173 23.14 -2.41 23.93
N LEU A 174 21.86 -2.06 24.02
CA LEU A 174 20.92 -2.23 22.92
C LEU A 174 21.14 -1.16 21.84
N ALA A 175 20.93 -1.54 20.58
CA ALA A 175 21.14 -0.68 19.42
C ALA A 175 20.29 0.60 19.46
N GLU A 176 20.72 1.66 18.73
CA GLU A 176 20.04 2.96 18.76
C GLU A 176 18.57 2.93 18.34
N TRP A 177 18.17 2.02 17.45
CA TRP A 177 16.76 1.85 17.09
C TRP A 177 15.92 1.39 18.30
N ALA A 178 16.47 0.52 19.17
CA ALA A 178 15.81 0.05 20.39
C ALA A 178 15.78 1.15 21.46
N GLN A 179 16.82 1.99 21.51
CA GLN A 179 16.89 3.12 22.44
C GLN A 179 15.72 4.10 22.30
N PHE A 180 15.17 4.26 21.09
CA PHE A 180 13.97 5.07 20.88
C PHE A 180 12.80 4.57 21.74
N TYR A 181 12.50 3.27 21.70
CA TYR A 181 11.40 2.66 22.44
C TYR A 181 11.59 2.75 23.95
N LEU A 182 12.80 2.44 24.43
CA LEU A 182 13.14 2.52 25.86
C LEU A 182 12.93 3.93 26.40
N ARG A 183 13.44 4.95 25.70
CA ARG A 183 13.28 6.37 26.10
C ARG A 183 11.83 6.81 26.03
N TYR A 184 11.09 6.39 25.00
CA TYR A 184 9.67 6.70 24.87
C TYR A 184 8.85 6.13 26.04
N HIS A 185 9.04 4.85 26.36
CA HIS A 185 8.35 4.21 27.48
C HIS A 185 8.81 4.71 28.85
N ARG A 186 10.07 5.15 28.99
CA ARG A 186 10.55 5.85 30.20
C ARG A 186 9.71 7.10 30.46
N GLY A 187 9.40 7.87 29.41
CA GLY A 187 8.53 9.03 29.49
C GLY A 187 7.12 8.67 29.97
N LEU A 188 6.51 7.66 29.35
CA LEU A 188 5.16 7.18 29.70
C LEU A 188 5.07 6.65 31.13
N ILE A 189 6.05 5.86 31.59
CA ILE A 189 6.08 5.34 32.97
C ILE A 189 6.26 6.49 33.97
N ALA A 190 7.17 7.43 33.69
CA ALA A 190 7.39 8.59 34.55
C ALA A 190 6.12 9.46 34.68
N ASP A 191 5.37 9.67 33.58
CA ASP A 191 4.07 10.36 33.59
C ASP A 191 3.06 9.68 34.53
N THR A 192 2.87 8.38 34.38
CA THR A 192 1.95 7.60 35.23
C THR A 192 2.41 7.49 36.69
N ALA A 193 3.65 7.89 36.99
CA ALA A 193 4.21 7.95 38.34
C ALA A 193 4.26 9.37 38.92
N GLY A 194 3.79 10.40 38.20
CA GLY A 194 3.88 11.79 38.63
C GLY A 194 5.31 12.37 38.63
N ARG A 195 6.27 11.68 37.99
CA ARG A 195 7.67 12.14 37.85
C ARG A 195 7.81 13.07 36.66
N GLU A 196 7.14 14.22 36.71
CA GLU A 196 6.98 15.14 35.58
C GLU A 196 8.32 15.54 34.93
N ARG A 197 9.35 15.83 35.75
CA ARG A 197 10.66 16.24 35.23
C ARG A 197 11.34 15.15 34.40
N ASP A 198 11.24 13.90 34.84
CA ASP A 198 11.83 12.75 34.14
C ASP A 198 11.07 12.44 32.85
N ALA A 199 9.74 12.53 32.89
CA ALA A 199 8.89 12.38 31.72
C ALA A 199 9.23 13.45 30.66
N ARG A 200 9.29 14.71 31.07
CA ARG A 200 9.66 15.84 30.22
C ARG A 200 11.03 15.66 29.57
N PHE A 201 12.02 15.21 30.34
CA PHE A 201 13.36 14.96 29.84
C PHE A 201 13.37 13.86 28.78
N ALA A 202 12.69 12.74 29.06
CA ALA A 202 12.60 11.62 28.13
C ALA A 202 11.92 12.03 26.81
N TYR A 203 10.74 12.66 26.88
CA TYR A 203 10.01 13.10 25.68
C TYR A 203 10.77 14.13 24.86
N LYS A 204 11.38 15.13 25.52
CA LYS A 204 12.17 16.14 24.83
C LYS A 204 13.31 15.50 24.04
N ARG A 205 13.95 14.47 24.59
CA ARG A 205 15.05 13.75 23.93
C ARG A 205 14.56 13.00 22.69
N VAL A 206 13.48 12.22 22.79
CA VAL A 206 12.95 11.47 21.64
C VAL A 206 12.37 12.38 20.56
N PHE A 207 11.67 13.46 20.95
CA PHE A 207 11.10 14.42 20.00
C PHE A 207 12.18 15.25 19.28
N LYS A 208 13.29 15.56 19.94
CA LYS A 208 14.44 16.23 19.31
C LYS A 208 15.14 15.32 18.29
N GLN A 209 15.14 14.01 18.52
CA GLN A 209 15.75 13.04 17.63
C GLN A 209 14.94 12.89 16.34
N ASP A 210 13.61 12.76 16.44
CA ASP A 210 12.71 12.84 15.29
C ASP A 210 11.36 13.48 15.67
N SER A 211 11.14 14.70 15.21
CA SER A 211 9.89 15.44 15.45
C SER A 211 8.77 15.07 14.49
N ARG A 212 9.00 14.15 13.55
CA ARG A 212 7.99 13.65 12.59
C ARG A 212 7.25 12.42 13.12
N THR A 213 7.65 11.88 14.26
CA THR A 213 7.02 10.68 14.82
C THR A 213 5.73 11.06 15.57
N LEU A 214 4.58 10.70 15.02
CA LEU A 214 3.26 11.02 15.58
C LEU A 214 3.14 10.61 17.06
N ARG A 215 3.42 9.34 17.39
CA ARG A 215 3.30 8.79 18.75
C ARG A 215 4.08 9.59 19.79
N THR A 216 5.27 10.07 19.41
CA THR A 216 6.14 10.86 20.29
C THR A 216 5.60 12.27 20.47
N ALA A 217 5.15 12.89 19.38
CA ALA A 217 4.55 14.21 19.42
C ALA A 217 3.28 14.22 20.30
N LEU A 218 2.38 13.26 20.09
CA LEU A 218 1.13 13.14 20.86
C LEU A 218 1.41 12.96 22.35
N ALA A 219 2.29 12.03 22.72
CA ALA A 219 2.64 11.80 24.13
C ALA A 219 3.25 13.06 24.76
N TYR A 220 4.19 13.73 24.07
CA TYR A 220 4.86 14.91 24.61
C TYR A 220 3.92 16.11 24.77
N ALA A 221 3.04 16.35 23.79
CA ALA A 221 2.06 17.42 23.91
C ALA A 221 1.01 17.14 24.99
N ARG A 222 0.55 15.88 25.13
CA ARG A 222 -0.35 15.47 26.23
C ARG A 222 0.31 15.66 27.59
N HIS A 223 1.57 15.26 27.75
CA HIS A 223 2.37 15.52 28.94
C HIS A 223 2.42 17.02 29.27
N ALA A 224 2.87 17.84 28.31
CA ALA A 224 3.02 19.28 28.52
C ALA A 224 1.69 19.96 28.87
N ALA A 225 0.60 19.60 28.17
CA ALA A 225 -0.73 20.14 28.45
C ALA A 225 -1.27 19.69 29.81
N ASN A 226 -1.04 18.44 30.20
CA ASN A 226 -1.45 17.91 31.51
C ASN A 226 -0.70 18.58 32.67
N ALA A 227 0.58 18.90 32.47
CA ALA A 227 1.41 19.67 33.39
C ALA A 227 1.10 21.19 33.43
N GLY A 228 0.13 21.66 32.65
CA GLY A 228 -0.25 23.08 32.57
C GLY A 228 0.59 23.93 31.61
N ASP A 229 1.62 23.35 30.98
CA ASP A 229 2.48 24.03 30.00
C ASP A 229 1.85 23.98 28.60
N ARG A 230 0.76 24.72 28.42
CA ARG A 230 0.01 24.78 27.15
C ARG A 230 0.84 25.36 26.01
N ASN A 231 1.77 26.27 26.29
CA ASN A 231 2.61 26.88 25.26
C ASN A 231 3.56 25.85 24.65
N LEU A 232 4.18 25.01 25.48
CA LEU A 232 4.97 23.88 25.01
C LEU A 232 4.11 22.86 24.25
N ALA A 233 2.93 22.52 24.76
CA ALA A 233 2.05 21.56 24.08
C ALA A 233 1.70 22.01 22.65
N LYS A 234 1.34 23.29 22.47
CA LYS A 234 1.09 23.88 21.14
C LYS A 234 2.33 23.89 20.27
N SER A 235 3.50 24.23 20.82
CA SER A 235 4.74 24.29 20.04
C SER A 235 5.17 22.91 19.53
N VAL A 236 5.03 21.86 20.35
CA VAL A 236 5.28 20.46 19.95
C VAL A 236 4.38 20.04 18.80
N MET A 237 3.06 20.29 18.91
CA MET A 237 2.11 19.94 17.86
C MET A 237 2.35 20.70 16.55
N ARG A 238 2.59 22.00 16.63
CA ARG A 238 2.89 22.82 15.44
C ARG A 238 4.20 22.40 14.78
N GLU A 239 5.21 22.06 15.56
CA GLU A 239 6.48 21.55 15.03
C GLU A 239 6.28 20.21 14.31
N TYR A 240 5.54 19.27 14.91
CA TYR A 240 5.18 18.00 14.25
C TYR A 240 4.46 18.24 12.93
N ILE A 241 3.40 19.04 12.94
CA ILE A 241 2.59 19.34 11.75
C ILE A 241 3.45 19.96 10.64
N ARG A 242 4.33 20.89 10.99
CA ARG A 242 5.26 21.54 10.06
C ARG A 242 6.29 20.56 9.47
N ARG A 243 6.81 19.65 10.29
CA ARG A 243 7.90 18.73 9.94
C ARG A 243 7.44 17.47 9.23
N ALA A 244 6.26 16.94 9.58
CA ALA A 244 5.66 15.79 8.92
C ALA A 244 5.46 16.08 7.42
N GLY A 245 5.10 17.33 7.08
CA GLY A 245 4.81 17.74 5.71
C GLY A 245 3.50 17.12 5.19
N GLY A 246 3.00 17.65 4.08
CA GLY A 246 1.74 17.17 3.49
C GLY A 246 0.52 17.46 4.37
N THR A 247 -0.49 16.58 4.29
CA THR A 247 -1.73 16.69 5.08
C THR A 247 -1.43 16.27 6.53
N PRO A 248 -1.70 17.13 7.52
CA PRO A 248 -1.48 16.80 8.92
C PRO A 248 -2.28 15.57 9.36
N HIS A 249 -1.70 14.74 10.23
CA HIS A 249 -2.39 13.56 10.75
C HIS A 249 -3.62 13.98 11.60
N PRO A 250 -4.82 13.37 11.41
CA PRO A 250 -6.05 13.81 12.08
C PRO A 250 -5.94 13.89 13.61
N LEU A 251 -5.32 12.90 14.26
CA LEU A 251 -5.11 12.92 15.72
C LEU A 251 -4.25 14.10 16.21
N ALA A 252 -3.30 14.58 15.41
CA ALA A 252 -2.49 15.73 15.77
C ALA A 252 -3.27 17.04 15.63
N VAL A 253 -4.12 17.13 14.60
CA VAL A 253 -5.01 18.29 14.40
C VAL A 253 -6.03 18.38 15.52
N GLU A 254 -6.68 17.27 15.87
CA GLU A 254 -7.62 17.22 16.98
C GLU A 254 -6.95 17.64 18.28
N LEU A 255 -5.83 17.00 18.65
CA LEU A 255 -5.13 17.31 19.91
C LEU A 255 -4.70 18.79 19.98
N LEU A 256 -4.21 19.37 18.88
CA LEU A 256 -3.89 20.79 18.82
C LEU A 256 -5.14 21.65 19.07
N GLY A 257 -6.27 21.31 18.44
CA GLY A 257 -7.54 21.99 18.65
C GLY A 257 -8.05 21.90 20.09
N GLU A 258 -7.92 20.73 20.74
CA GLU A 258 -8.28 20.56 22.17
C GLU A 258 -7.41 21.42 23.09
N ILE A 259 -6.10 21.46 22.83
CA ILE A 259 -5.14 22.29 23.57
C ILE A 259 -5.48 23.78 23.39
N GLU A 260 -5.85 24.19 22.18
CA GLU A 260 -6.21 25.57 21.85
C GLU A 260 -7.54 25.99 22.46
N SER A 261 -8.53 25.09 22.53
CA SER A 261 -9.82 25.34 23.16
C SER A 261 -9.76 25.37 24.69
N GLY A 262 -8.60 25.12 25.30
CA GLY A 262 -8.42 25.11 26.75
C GLY A 262 -9.02 23.89 27.45
N ARG A 263 -9.37 22.83 26.70
CA ARG A 263 -9.85 21.57 27.30
C ARG A 263 -8.77 20.95 28.17
N LYS A 264 -9.19 20.20 29.20
CA LYS A 264 -8.26 19.45 30.05
C LYS A 264 -7.78 18.23 29.27
N ILE A 265 -6.48 18.16 29.01
CA ILE A 265 -5.88 17.08 28.24
C ILE A 265 -5.43 15.95 29.18
N ALA A 266 -5.93 14.75 28.90
CA ALA A 266 -5.48 13.54 29.59
C ALA A 266 -4.17 13.02 29.00
N LEU A 267 -3.36 12.39 29.86
CA LEU A 267 -2.19 11.60 29.45
C LEU A 267 -2.62 10.48 28.50
N GLN A 268 -1.70 10.12 27.59
CA GLN A 268 -1.93 9.03 26.63
C GLN A 268 -2.13 7.69 27.35
N ILE A 269 -1.28 7.40 28.33
CA ILE A 269 -1.29 6.18 29.12
C ILE A 269 -1.59 6.55 30.57
N ARG A 270 -2.54 5.84 31.18
CA ARG A 270 -2.97 6.02 32.58
C ARG A 270 -2.80 4.74 33.41
N HIS A 271 -2.88 3.58 32.77
CA HIS A 271 -2.78 2.28 33.44
C HIS A 271 -1.70 1.39 32.81
N PRO A 272 -1.02 0.52 33.59
CA PRO A 272 0.02 -0.36 33.08
C PRO A 272 -0.40 -1.25 31.91
N VAL A 273 -1.65 -1.72 31.89
CA VAL A 273 -2.20 -2.52 30.78
C VAL A 273 -2.13 -1.78 29.44
N GLN A 274 -2.41 -0.47 29.43
CA GLN A 274 -2.31 0.37 28.25
C GLN A 274 -0.85 0.56 27.84
N GLY A 275 0.06 0.63 28.83
CA GLY A 275 1.49 0.74 28.60
C GLY A 275 2.11 -0.50 27.95
N ILE A 276 1.70 -1.70 28.38
CA ILE A 276 2.08 -2.97 27.73
C ILE A 276 1.49 -3.03 26.32
N SER A 277 0.21 -2.67 26.15
CA SER A 277 -0.42 -2.61 24.83
C SER A 277 0.31 -1.65 23.89
N GLU A 278 0.70 -0.45 24.36
CA GLU A 278 1.47 0.53 23.60
C GLU A 278 2.86 0.00 23.19
N ALA A 279 3.52 -0.78 24.05
CA ALA A 279 4.81 -1.40 23.73
C ALA A 279 4.65 -2.46 22.62
N LEU A 280 3.65 -3.33 22.77
CA LEU A 280 3.33 -4.36 21.79
C LEU A 280 2.90 -3.77 20.45
N TYR A 281 2.04 -2.74 20.46
CA TYR A 281 1.65 -1.99 19.27
C TYR A 281 2.88 -1.41 18.56
N GLY A 282 3.71 -0.66 19.27
CA GLY A 282 4.85 0.03 18.66
C GLY A 282 5.90 -0.93 18.09
N LEU A 283 6.11 -2.10 18.71
CA LEU A 283 6.98 -3.14 18.18
C LEU A 283 6.33 -3.90 17.03
N GLY A 284 5.04 -4.21 17.14
CA GLY A 284 4.27 -4.88 16.09
C GLY A 284 4.26 -4.10 14.78
N GLU A 285 3.97 -2.80 14.84
CA GLU A 285 3.98 -1.90 13.68
C GLU A 285 5.35 -1.85 12.97
N ALA A 286 6.43 -1.80 13.75
CA ALA A 286 7.79 -1.82 13.20
C ALA A 286 8.12 -3.15 12.54
N LEU A 287 7.83 -4.27 13.21
CA LEU A 287 8.07 -5.62 12.67
C LEU A 287 7.28 -5.87 11.39
N THR A 288 6.04 -5.39 11.29
CA THR A 288 5.26 -5.50 10.04
C THR A 288 5.87 -4.71 8.89
N THR A 289 6.55 -3.60 9.18
CA THR A 289 7.15 -2.74 8.15
C THR A 289 8.51 -3.27 7.67
N GLU A 290 9.26 -3.98 8.52
CA GLU A 290 10.60 -4.51 8.23
C GLU A 290 10.61 -5.92 7.59
N GLY A 291 9.45 -6.40 7.14
CA GLY A 291 9.30 -7.71 6.47
C GLY A 291 9.00 -8.88 7.42
N GLY A 292 8.96 -8.65 8.73
CA GLY A 292 8.56 -9.62 9.75
C GLY A 292 7.05 -9.68 9.97
N VAL A 293 6.23 -9.63 8.89
CA VAL A 293 4.79 -9.38 8.95
C VAL A 293 4.05 -10.35 9.89
N SER A 294 4.28 -11.66 9.78
CA SER A 294 3.60 -12.64 10.64
C SER A 294 3.91 -12.45 12.13
N ILE A 295 5.15 -12.11 12.48
CA ILE A 295 5.55 -11.86 13.87
C ILE A 295 4.94 -10.55 14.36
N GLY A 296 4.98 -9.51 13.53
CA GLY A 296 4.36 -8.22 13.84
C GLY A 296 2.85 -8.33 14.07
N ILE A 297 2.14 -9.17 13.29
CA ILE A 297 0.73 -9.50 13.51
C ILE A 297 0.51 -10.10 14.91
N VAL A 298 1.32 -11.06 15.35
CA VAL A 298 1.21 -11.64 16.71
C VAL A 298 1.37 -10.56 17.78
N TYR A 299 2.34 -9.65 17.64
CA TYR A 299 2.51 -8.53 18.58
C TYR A 299 1.30 -7.60 18.61
N LEU A 300 0.74 -7.25 17.44
CA LEU A 300 -0.45 -6.42 17.34
C LEU A 300 -1.68 -7.11 17.93
N GLN A 301 -1.83 -8.41 17.70
CA GLN A 301 -2.89 -9.21 18.29
C GLN A 301 -2.75 -9.28 19.82
N LEU A 302 -1.54 -9.45 20.36
CA LEU A 302 -1.31 -9.39 21.80
C LEU A 302 -1.61 -8.00 22.41
N ALA A 303 -1.33 -6.91 21.68
CA ALA A 303 -1.77 -5.57 22.09
C ALA A 303 -3.30 -5.52 22.19
N LEU A 304 -4.00 -5.98 21.16
CA LEU A 304 -5.47 -6.01 21.09
C LEU A 304 -6.10 -7.01 22.07
N MET A 305 -5.37 -8.02 22.53
CA MET A 305 -5.80 -8.89 23.64
C MET A 305 -5.99 -8.07 24.92
N LEU A 306 -5.14 -7.06 25.15
CA LEU A 306 -5.17 -6.17 26.32
C LEU A 306 -6.07 -4.94 26.11
N GLN A 307 -6.07 -4.37 24.91
CA GLN A 307 -6.91 -3.24 24.53
C GLN A 307 -7.63 -3.49 23.19
N PRO A 308 -8.79 -4.18 23.20
CA PRO A 308 -9.49 -4.58 21.97
C PRO A 308 -9.94 -3.42 21.07
N ASP A 309 -10.08 -2.23 21.64
CA ASP A 309 -10.59 -1.01 20.99
C ASP A 309 -9.49 0.02 20.68
N GLN A 310 -8.19 -0.33 20.83
CA GLN A 310 -7.07 0.60 20.59
C GLN A 310 -6.99 0.97 19.08
N PRO A 311 -7.34 2.21 18.67
CA PRO A 311 -7.54 2.54 17.26
C PRO A 311 -6.28 2.40 16.40
N LEU A 312 -5.11 2.78 16.93
CA LEU A 312 -3.84 2.69 16.21
C LEU A 312 -3.35 1.24 16.06
N ALA A 313 -3.60 0.38 17.05
CA ALA A 313 -3.24 -1.04 16.95
C ALA A 313 -4.14 -1.77 15.94
N LEU A 314 -5.45 -1.48 15.94
CA LEU A 314 -6.38 -1.97 14.92
C LEU A 314 -6.00 -1.48 13.52
N ALA A 315 -5.66 -0.19 13.37
CA ALA A 315 -5.24 0.36 12.08
C ALA A 315 -3.91 -0.24 11.59
N ALA A 316 -2.96 -0.51 12.47
CA ALA A 316 -1.70 -1.18 12.13
C ALA A 316 -1.92 -2.64 11.74
N LEU A 317 -2.80 -3.36 12.46
CA LEU A 317 -3.15 -4.75 12.13
C LEU A 317 -3.84 -4.83 10.77
N ALA A 318 -4.79 -3.94 10.49
CA ALA A 318 -5.43 -3.87 9.18
C ALA A 318 -4.42 -3.58 8.06
N GLN A 319 -3.45 -2.68 8.27
CA GLN A 319 -2.37 -2.42 7.30
C GLN A 319 -1.44 -3.62 7.10
N ALA A 320 -1.21 -4.42 8.15
CA ALA A 320 -0.47 -5.67 8.03
C ALA A 320 -1.21 -6.65 7.09
N TYR A 321 -2.54 -6.76 7.23
CA TYR A 321 -3.38 -7.54 6.31
C TYR A 321 -3.41 -6.97 4.90
N GLU A 322 -3.41 -5.64 4.72
CA GLU A 322 -3.26 -5.01 3.39
C GLU A 322 -1.93 -5.39 2.73
N THR A 323 -0.85 -5.45 3.50
CA THR A 323 0.49 -5.83 3.01
C THR A 323 0.52 -7.27 2.51
N THR A 324 -0.24 -8.15 3.16
CA THR A 324 -0.42 -9.54 2.75
C THR A 324 -1.57 -9.76 1.76
N LYS A 325 -2.22 -8.67 1.32
CA LYS A 325 -3.37 -8.66 0.40
C LYS A 325 -4.63 -9.35 0.91
N ASP A 326 -4.74 -9.57 2.22
CA ASP A 326 -5.97 -10.04 2.87
C ASP A 326 -6.90 -8.84 3.14
N TYR A 327 -7.52 -8.36 2.07
CA TYR A 327 -8.33 -7.14 2.10
C TYR A 327 -9.64 -7.31 2.90
N GLU A 328 -10.17 -8.53 2.95
CA GLU A 328 -11.31 -8.90 3.79
C GLU A 328 -10.97 -8.78 5.28
N ALA A 329 -9.88 -9.41 5.74
CA ALA A 329 -9.45 -9.30 7.13
C ALA A 329 -9.06 -7.88 7.51
N ALA A 330 -8.43 -7.13 6.58
CA ALA A 330 -8.15 -5.71 6.75
C ALA A 330 -9.43 -4.91 7.02
N ASN A 331 -10.46 -5.08 6.18
CA ASN A 331 -11.73 -4.37 6.33
C ASN A 331 -12.48 -4.78 7.62
N ALA A 332 -12.52 -6.07 7.94
CA ALA A 332 -13.11 -6.56 9.18
C ALA A 332 -12.40 -6.02 10.43
N THR A 333 -11.09 -5.75 10.33
CA THR A 333 -10.31 -5.14 11.41
C THR A 333 -10.56 -3.64 11.49
N TYR A 334 -10.68 -2.94 10.37
CA TYR A 334 -11.07 -1.53 10.35
C TYR A 334 -12.46 -1.29 10.93
N ASP A 335 -13.40 -2.22 10.72
CA ASP A 335 -14.77 -2.13 11.26
C ASP A 335 -14.81 -2.18 12.81
N LYS A 336 -13.73 -2.65 13.45
CA LYS A 336 -13.58 -2.64 14.92
C LYS A 336 -13.13 -1.27 15.45
N ILE A 337 -12.66 -0.37 14.60
CA ILE A 337 -12.26 0.98 15.02
C ILE A 337 -13.52 1.79 15.34
N PRO A 338 -13.62 2.43 16.52
CA PRO A 338 -14.80 3.24 16.86
C PRO A 338 -15.06 4.36 15.84
N SER A 339 -16.34 4.52 15.48
CA SER A 339 -16.77 5.37 14.36
C SER A 339 -16.70 6.88 14.63
N ASP A 340 -16.51 7.27 15.88
CA ASP A 340 -16.41 8.65 16.35
C ASP A 340 -14.95 9.15 16.43
N THR A 341 -13.99 8.34 15.97
CA THR A 341 -12.57 8.73 15.97
C THR A 341 -12.23 9.69 14.84
N PRO A 342 -11.24 10.60 15.01
CA PRO A 342 -10.72 11.42 13.91
C PRO A 342 -10.09 10.60 12.76
N LEU A 343 -9.88 9.30 12.98
CA LEU A 343 -9.33 8.40 11.98
C LEU A 343 -10.36 7.95 10.95
N GLN A 344 -11.66 8.16 11.20
CA GLN A 344 -12.72 7.58 10.40
C GLN A 344 -12.60 7.88 8.89
N ASN A 345 -12.26 9.12 8.51
CA ASN A 345 -12.02 9.46 7.09
C ASN A 345 -10.85 8.67 6.49
N ALA A 346 -9.73 8.60 7.21
CA ALA A 346 -8.54 7.89 6.75
C ALA A 346 -8.80 6.38 6.64
N VAL A 347 -9.54 5.81 7.59
CA VAL A 347 -9.96 4.40 7.60
C VAL A 347 -10.88 4.10 6.42
N ASP A 348 -11.93 4.91 6.19
CA ASP A 348 -12.86 4.70 5.08
C ASP A 348 -12.17 4.82 3.71
N ILE A 349 -11.17 5.71 3.58
CA ILE A 349 -10.36 5.81 2.36
C ILE A 349 -9.56 4.52 2.14
N ARG A 350 -8.94 3.95 3.18
CA ARG A 350 -8.23 2.67 3.07
C ARG A 350 -9.16 1.52 2.72
N ARG A 351 -10.32 1.42 3.38
CA ARG A 351 -11.37 0.45 3.06
C ARG A 351 -11.82 0.56 1.61
N ALA A 352 -11.91 1.77 1.05
CA ALA A 352 -12.23 1.95 -0.37
C ALA A 352 -11.15 1.40 -1.31
N PHE A 353 -9.86 1.56 -0.99
CA PHE A 353 -8.79 0.91 -1.75
C PHE A 353 -8.87 -0.61 -1.67
N ASN A 354 -9.17 -1.15 -0.49
CA ASN A 354 -9.38 -2.60 -0.29
C ASN A 354 -10.57 -3.11 -1.11
N LEU A 355 -11.70 -2.40 -1.08
CA LEU A 355 -12.86 -2.71 -1.93
C LEU A 355 -12.52 -2.68 -3.42
N ASN A 356 -11.72 -1.73 -3.88
CA ASN A 356 -11.25 -1.70 -5.26
C ASN A 356 -10.34 -2.90 -5.60
N ALA A 357 -9.46 -3.31 -4.68
CA ALA A 357 -8.62 -4.49 -4.85
C ALA A 357 -9.45 -5.79 -4.91
N LEU A 358 -10.61 -5.81 -4.25
CA LEU A 358 -11.61 -6.88 -4.31
C LEU A 358 -12.59 -6.77 -5.49
N ASP A 359 -12.27 -5.96 -6.50
CA ASP A 359 -13.11 -5.67 -7.67
C ASP A 359 -14.51 -5.07 -7.35
N LYS A 360 -14.75 -4.65 -6.10
CA LYS A 360 -15.98 -3.96 -5.64
C LYS A 360 -15.89 -2.45 -5.87
N VAL A 361 -15.61 -2.06 -7.12
CA VAL A 361 -15.30 -0.67 -7.51
C VAL A 361 -16.42 0.31 -7.18
N ASP A 362 -17.69 -0.06 -7.41
CA ASP A 362 -18.82 0.85 -7.15
C ASP A 362 -19.07 1.04 -5.66
N ALA A 363 -18.86 0.00 -4.83
CA ALA A 363 -18.90 0.14 -3.38
C ALA A 363 -17.78 1.06 -2.87
N ALA A 364 -16.56 0.92 -3.41
CA ALA A 364 -15.45 1.83 -3.11
C ALA A 364 -15.80 3.29 -3.46
N LYS A 365 -16.42 3.50 -4.63
CA LYS A 365 -16.89 4.82 -5.06
C LYS A 365 -17.91 5.41 -4.09
N THR A 366 -18.97 4.67 -3.76
CA THR A 366 -20.02 5.12 -2.83
C THR A 366 -19.46 5.46 -1.46
N LEU A 367 -18.52 4.65 -0.94
CA LEU A 367 -17.86 4.94 0.32
C LEU A 367 -17.09 6.26 0.27
N LEU A 368 -16.26 6.46 -0.75
CA LEU A 368 -15.49 7.70 -0.88
C LEU A 368 -16.34 8.94 -1.15
N GLU A 369 -17.46 8.81 -1.87
CA GLU A 369 -18.43 9.89 -2.02
C GLU A 369 -19.07 10.27 -0.68
N THR A 370 -19.28 9.29 0.20
CA THR A 370 -19.74 9.53 1.57
C THR A 370 -18.69 10.27 2.39
N VAL A 371 -17.41 9.87 2.30
CA VAL A 371 -16.29 10.59 2.94
C VAL A 371 -16.19 12.02 2.42
N ALA A 372 -16.29 12.24 1.10
CA ALA A 372 -16.26 13.57 0.49
C ALA A 372 -17.43 14.47 0.94
N LYS A 373 -18.61 13.90 1.22
CA LYS A 373 -19.75 14.63 1.81
C LYS A 373 -19.52 14.98 3.27
N ARG A 374 -18.92 14.09 4.06
CA ARG A 374 -18.58 14.32 5.47
C ARG A 374 -17.46 15.35 5.63
N ALA A 375 -16.51 15.36 4.70
CA ALA A 375 -15.34 16.24 4.72
C ALA A 375 -15.18 17.00 3.39
N PRO A 376 -16.08 17.97 3.09
CA PRO A 376 -16.11 18.65 1.79
C PRO A 376 -14.90 19.54 1.50
N GLN A 377 -14.06 19.79 2.51
CA GLN A 377 -12.82 20.58 2.38
C GLN A 377 -11.57 19.69 2.27
N GLU A 378 -11.70 18.37 2.36
CA GLU A 378 -10.56 17.45 2.24
C GLU A 378 -10.35 17.00 0.79
N LEU A 379 -9.09 17.06 0.33
CA LEU A 379 -8.71 16.59 -1.01
C LEU A 379 -8.60 15.07 -1.10
N ALA A 380 -8.27 14.41 0.02
CA ALA A 380 -7.97 12.98 0.08
C ALA A 380 -9.06 12.07 -0.51
N PRO A 381 -10.37 12.23 -0.20
CA PRO A 381 -11.40 11.38 -0.80
C PRO A 381 -11.56 11.60 -2.31
N LEU A 382 -11.40 12.83 -2.80
CA LEU A 382 -11.47 13.14 -4.24
C LEU A 382 -10.26 12.60 -5.00
N ASP A 383 -9.07 12.64 -4.39
CA ASP A 383 -7.87 12.03 -4.93
C ASP A 383 -8.02 10.50 -5.03
N ALA A 384 -8.49 9.86 -3.96
CA ALA A 384 -8.77 8.43 -3.94
C ALA A 384 -9.79 8.02 -5.01
N LEU A 385 -10.89 8.77 -5.16
CA LEU A 385 -11.88 8.56 -6.23
C LEU A 385 -11.24 8.66 -7.61
N GLY A 386 -10.51 9.74 -7.88
CA GLY A 386 -9.82 9.93 -9.15
C GLY A 386 -8.83 8.80 -9.47
N ASN A 387 -8.05 8.38 -8.47
CA ASN A 387 -7.05 7.32 -8.61
C ASN A 387 -7.69 5.95 -8.87
N ILE A 388 -8.73 5.59 -8.12
CA ILE A 388 -9.48 4.34 -8.32
C ILE A 388 -10.10 4.32 -9.72
N MET A 389 -10.86 5.36 -10.11
CA MET A 389 -11.49 5.41 -11.43
C MET A 389 -10.46 5.34 -12.56
N ARG A 390 -9.33 6.06 -12.43
CA ARG A 390 -8.23 6.02 -13.41
C ARG A 390 -7.63 4.62 -13.51
N SER A 391 -7.38 3.95 -12.39
CA SER A 391 -6.83 2.58 -12.38
C SER A 391 -7.75 1.56 -13.06
N ARG A 392 -9.07 1.79 -13.00
CA ARG A 392 -10.10 0.97 -13.66
C ARG A 392 -10.42 1.43 -15.09
N LYS A 393 -9.57 2.26 -15.69
CA LYS A 393 -9.74 2.85 -17.04
C LYS A 393 -11.03 3.67 -17.22
N ARG A 394 -11.72 4.08 -16.13
CA ARG A 394 -12.90 4.95 -16.09
C ARG A 394 -12.47 6.43 -16.16
N TYR A 395 -11.81 6.81 -17.25
CA TYR A 395 -11.08 8.08 -17.35
C TYR A 395 -11.96 9.32 -17.26
N ASP A 396 -13.18 9.30 -17.82
CA ASP A 396 -14.10 10.44 -17.76
C ASP A 396 -14.55 10.75 -16.32
N GLU A 397 -14.82 9.72 -15.52
CA GLU A 397 -15.14 9.89 -14.09
C GLU A 397 -13.92 10.35 -13.28
N ALA A 398 -12.74 9.83 -13.58
CA ALA A 398 -11.51 10.30 -12.96
C ALA A 398 -11.28 11.80 -13.23
N ILE A 399 -11.54 12.27 -14.46
CA ILE A 399 -11.46 13.69 -14.82
C ILE A 399 -12.42 14.52 -13.97
N GLU A 400 -13.63 14.04 -13.70
CA GLU A 400 -14.60 14.75 -12.85
C GLU A 400 -14.05 14.95 -11.43
N PHE A 401 -13.57 13.88 -10.80
CA PHE A 401 -13.08 13.94 -9.42
C PHE A 401 -11.80 14.77 -9.27
N TYR A 402 -10.84 14.62 -10.19
CA TYR A 402 -9.66 15.49 -10.18
C TYR A 402 -10.03 16.95 -10.45
N SER A 403 -11.05 17.23 -11.27
CA SER A 403 -11.52 18.60 -11.47
C SER A 403 -12.15 19.20 -10.22
N LYS A 404 -12.92 18.41 -9.45
CA LYS A 404 -13.44 18.83 -8.14
C LYS A 404 -12.28 19.13 -7.17
N ALA A 405 -11.26 18.27 -7.11
CA ALA A 405 -10.09 18.48 -6.25
C ALA A 405 -9.32 19.75 -6.64
N ILE A 406 -9.06 19.96 -7.92
CA ILE A 406 -8.38 21.17 -8.44
C ILE A 406 -9.18 22.44 -8.13
N LYS A 407 -10.51 22.38 -8.23
CA LYS A 407 -11.38 23.51 -7.85
C LYS A 407 -11.27 23.82 -6.36
N LEU A 408 -11.27 22.79 -5.51
CA LEU A 408 -11.15 22.94 -4.06
C LEU A 408 -9.80 23.51 -3.62
N ILE A 409 -8.71 23.16 -4.33
CA ILE A 409 -7.38 23.73 -4.09
C ILE A 409 -7.35 25.26 -4.27
N GLY A 410 -8.13 25.80 -5.21
CA GLY A 410 -8.12 27.24 -5.53
C GLY A 410 -6.79 27.69 -6.15
N LYS A 411 -5.78 27.96 -5.31
CA LYS A 411 -4.42 28.37 -5.73
C LYS A 411 -3.46 27.19 -5.61
N PRO A 412 -3.05 26.55 -6.71
CA PRO A 412 -2.13 25.41 -6.67
C PRO A 412 -0.73 25.78 -6.16
N GLU A 413 -0.16 24.88 -5.37
CA GLU A 413 1.20 24.94 -4.83
C GLU A 413 2.00 23.74 -5.37
N LYS A 414 3.31 23.70 -5.11
CA LYS A 414 4.19 22.62 -5.59
C LYS A 414 3.64 21.23 -5.29
N ARG A 415 3.10 20.99 -4.08
CA ARG A 415 2.53 19.70 -3.65
C ARG A 415 1.32 19.24 -4.48
N HIS A 416 0.66 20.12 -5.23
CA HIS A 416 -0.55 19.82 -5.98
C HIS A 416 -0.30 19.36 -7.43
N TRP A 417 0.96 19.21 -7.85
CA TRP A 417 1.31 18.84 -9.24
C TRP A 417 0.64 17.52 -9.69
N ALA A 418 0.48 16.56 -8.78
CA ALA A 418 -0.05 15.22 -9.06
C ALA A 418 -1.49 15.24 -9.58
N PHE A 419 -2.33 16.17 -9.11
CA PHE A 419 -3.71 16.30 -9.60
C PHE A 419 -3.77 16.70 -11.08
N PHE A 420 -2.93 17.66 -11.47
CA PHE A 420 -2.83 18.11 -12.86
C PHE A 420 -2.20 17.03 -13.73
N TYR A 421 -1.14 16.37 -13.26
CA TYR A 421 -0.54 15.25 -13.97
C TYR A 421 -1.57 14.14 -14.22
N SER A 422 -2.23 13.65 -13.19
CA SER A 422 -3.20 12.55 -13.29
C SER A 422 -4.38 12.93 -14.19
N ARG A 423 -4.97 14.11 -14.04
CA ARG A 423 -6.06 14.56 -14.93
C ARG A 423 -5.58 14.76 -16.37
N GLY A 424 -4.37 15.28 -16.57
CA GLY A 424 -3.72 15.41 -17.87
C GLY A 424 -3.55 14.05 -18.57
N THR A 425 -3.12 13.01 -17.85
CA THR A 425 -3.06 11.65 -18.41
C THR A 425 -4.45 11.12 -18.78
N CYS A 426 -5.49 11.38 -17.98
CA CYS A 426 -6.86 10.99 -18.34
C CYS A 426 -7.37 11.75 -19.58
N TYR A 427 -7.04 13.04 -19.72
CA TYR A 427 -7.38 13.78 -20.94
C TYR A 427 -6.69 13.23 -22.18
N GLU A 428 -5.43 12.80 -22.06
CA GLU A 428 -4.72 12.15 -23.16
C GLU A 428 -5.40 10.82 -23.54
N ARG A 429 -5.71 9.97 -22.56
CA ARG A 429 -6.42 8.69 -22.77
C ARG A 429 -7.82 8.86 -23.38
N THR A 430 -8.48 10.00 -23.14
CA THR A 430 -9.78 10.37 -23.74
C THR A 430 -9.63 11.23 -25.00
N ARG A 431 -8.42 11.33 -25.58
CA ARG A 431 -8.09 12.04 -26.83
C ARG A 431 -8.33 13.55 -26.80
N GLN A 432 -8.31 14.17 -25.63
CA GLN A 432 -8.46 15.60 -25.40
C GLN A 432 -7.10 16.31 -25.25
N TRP A 433 -6.22 16.16 -26.24
CA TRP A 433 -4.83 16.62 -26.15
C TRP A 433 -4.63 18.09 -25.70
N PRO A 434 -5.37 19.09 -26.21
CA PRO A 434 -5.17 20.47 -25.75
C PRO A 434 -5.35 20.66 -24.24
N LYS A 435 -6.28 19.92 -23.62
CA LYS A 435 -6.48 19.93 -22.16
C LYS A 435 -5.37 19.15 -21.46
N ALA A 436 -4.98 18.00 -22.00
CA ALA A 436 -3.88 17.19 -21.48
C ALA A 436 -2.57 17.99 -21.41
N GLU A 437 -2.20 18.65 -22.50
CA GLU A 437 -0.98 19.45 -22.57
C GLU A 437 -1.00 20.63 -21.59
N ALA A 438 -2.15 21.31 -21.44
CA ALA A 438 -2.29 22.40 -20.49
C ALA A 438 -2.07 21.93 -19.04
N ASP A 439 -2.68 20.81 -18.67
CA ASP A 439 -2.55 20.21 -17.35
C ASP A 439 -1.11 19.70 -17.09
N LEU A 440 -0.50 19.02 -18.06
CA LEU A 440 0.89 18.55 -17.95
C LEU A 440 1.89 19.71 -17.84
N LYS A 441 1.70 20.80 -18.59
CA LYS A 441 2.50 22.04 -18.42
C LYS A 441 2.28 22.66 -17.05
N LYS A 442 1.05 22.64 -16.53
CA LYS A 442 0.77 23.14 -15.18
C LYS A 442 1.48 22.29 -14.13
N ALA A 443 1.40 20.96 -14.23
CA ALA A 443 2.15 20.04 -13.37
C ALA A 443 3.66 20.32 -13.43
N LEU A 444 4.22 20.53 -14.63
CA LEU A 444 5.63 20.84 -14.81
C LEU A 444 6.01 22.17 -14.16
N SER A 445 5.15 23.19 -14.24
CA SER A 445 5.40 24.47 -13.57
C SER A 445 5.40 24.37 -12.04
N LEU A 446 4.61 23.44 -11.48
CA LEU A 446 4.52 23.20 -10.04
C LEU A 446 5.66 22.31 -9.53
N ALA A 447 6.14 21.39 -10.36
CA ALA A 447 7.25 20.49 -10.05
C ALA A 447 8.21 20.33 -11.26
N PRO A 448 9.12 21.30 -11.49
CA PRO A 448 9.99 21.35 -12.69
C PRO A 448 11.02 20.22 -12.82
N ASP A 449 11.28 19.53 -11.71
CA ASP A 449 12.23 18.41 -11.59
C ASP A 449 11.50 17.09 -11.32
N GLN A 450 10.19 17.01 -11.53
CA GLN A 450 9.46 15.75 -11.33
C GLN A 450 9.63 14.82 -12.55
N PRO A 451 10.35 13.68 -12.43
CA PRO A 451 10.73 12.87 -13.58
C PRO A 451 9.52 12.33 -14.36
N LEU A 452 8.44 11.95 -13.66
CA LEU A 452 7.22 11.46 -14.29
C LEU A 452 6.56 12.51 -15.20
N VAL A 453 6.54 13.78 -14.76
CA VAL A 453 5.93 14.87 -15.53
C VAL A 453 6.79 15.22 -16.74
N LEU A 454 8.11 15.33 -16.52
CA LEU A 454 9.10 15.56 -17.57
C LEU A 454 9.00 14.48 -18.66
N ASN A 455 9.02 13.21 -18.25
CA ASN A 455 8.94 12.06 -19.14
C ASN A 455 7.62 12.03 -19.91
N TYR A 456 6.47 12.11 -19.21
CA TYR A 456 5.16 11.97 -19.88
C TYR A 456 4.91 13.10 -20.87
N LEU A 457 5.21 14.36 -20.52
CA LEU A 457 5.01 15.48 -21.43
C LEU A 457 5.99 15.42 -22.60
N GLY A 458 7.28 15.14 -22.32
CA GLY A 458 8.31 15.03 -23.34
C GLY A 458 8.02 13.91 -24.34
N TYR A 459 7.72 12.71 -23.85
CA TYR A 459 7.34 11.55 -24.66
C TYR A 459 6.11 11.86 -25.52
N SER A 460 5.07 12.44 -24.92
CA SER A 460 3.83 12.77 -25.63
C SER A 460 4.04 13.76 -26.79
N TRP A 461 4.94 14.73 -26.62
CA TRP A 461 5.35 15.65 -27.70
C TRP A 461 6.09 14.92 -28.82
N ILE A 462 7.07 14.07 -28.47
CA ILE A 462 7.83 13.28 -29.45
C ILE A 462 6.92 12.34 -30.24
N ASP A 463 6.01 11.67 -29.56
CA ASP A 463 5.09 10.73 -30.19
C ASP A 463 4.16 11.41 -31.19
N GLN A 464 3.66 12.60 -30.85
CA GLN A 464 2.86 13.41 -31.77
C GLN A 464 3.67 14.11 -32.87
N GLY A 465 5.00 14.14 -32.77
CA GLY A 465 5.86 14.81 -33.74
C GLY A 465 5.94 16.33 -33.54
N VAL A 466 5.61 16.82 -32.36
CA VAL A 466 5.59 18.27 -32.02
C VAL A 466 6.63 18.56 -30.95
N ASN A 467 7.10 19.81 -30.86
CA ASN A 467 8.06 20.25 -29.83
C ASN A 467 9.29 19.33 -29.67
N LEU A 468 9.73 18.68 -30.74
CA LEU A 468 10.66 17.55 -30.69
C LEU A 468 11.93 17.80 -29.87
N ARG A 469 12.56 18.96 -30.07
CA ARG A 469 13.76 19.35 -29.33
C ARG A 469 13.48 19.50 -27.83
N LYS A 470 12.44 20.25 -27.47
CA LYS A 470 12.05 20.44 -26.07
C LYS A 470 11.61 19.12 -25.42
N GLY A 471 10.90 18.28 -26.16
CA GLY A 471 10.48 16.96 -25.68
C GLY A 471 11.67 16.07 -25.31
N LEU A 472 12.70 16.07 -26.16
CA LEU A 472 13.95 15.38 -25.86
C LEU A 472 14.66 15.95 -24.63
N GLU A 473 14.81 17.28 -24.53
CA GLU A 473 15.43 17.95 -23.38
C GLU A 473 14.72 17.59 -22.05
N LEU A 474 13.39 17.49 -22.06
CA LEU A 474 12.62 17.04 -20.88
C LEU A 474 12.90 15.58 -20.53
N ILE A 475 12.94 14.68 -21.52
CA ILE A 475 13.19 13.25 -21.29
C ILE A 475 14.65 13.03 -20.82
N GLU A 476 15.63 13.71 -21.41
CA GLU A 476 17.03 13.66 -20.98
C GLU A 476 17.18 14.07 -19.52
N LYS A 477 16.49 15.14 -19.10
CA LYS A 477 16.43 15.56 -17.70
C LYS A 477 15.71 14.52 -16.81
N ALA A 478 14.65 13.89 -17.30
CA ALA A 478 13.98 12.83 -16.54
C ALA A 478 14.92 11.64 -16.28
N VAL A 479 15.67 11.20 -17.30
CA VAL A 479 16.67 10.13 -17.19
C VAL A 479 17.80 10.52 -16.24
N SER A 480 18.31 11.76 -16.27
CA SER A 480 19.38 12.16 -15.36
C SER A 480 18.95 12.17 -13.88
N LEU A 481 17.67 12.41 -13.61
CA LEU A 481 17.08 12.36 -12.27
C LEU A 481 16.71 10.94 -11.82
N LYS A 482 16.43 10.03 -12.77
CA LYS A 482 16.02 8.64 -12.54
C LYS A 482 16.70 7.69 -13.55
N PRO A 483 18.02 7.49 -13.45
CA PRO A 483 18.79 6.71 -14.42
C PRO A 483 18.54 5.19 -14.32
N ASP A 484 17.89 4.75 -13.25
CA ASP A 484 17.54 3.36 -12.93
C ASP A 484 16.07 3.03 -13.20
N ASP A 485 15.27 3.99 -13.68
CA ASP A 485 13.89 3.76 -14.08
C ASP A 485 13.81 3.30 -15.54
N GLY A 486 13.60 2.00 -15.75
CA GLY A 486 13.56 1.39 -17.08
C GLY A 486 12.57 2.04 -18.04
N TYR A 487 11.43 2.54 -17.57
CA TYR A 487 10.43 3.21 -18.43
C TYR A 487 10.90 4.60 -18.90
N ILE A 488 11.58 5.34 -18.02
CA ILE A 488 12.09 6.68 -18.37
C ILE A 488 13.30 6.54 -19.31
N VAL A 489 14.15 5.54 -19.09
CA VAL A 489 15.27 5.22 -19.99
C VAL A 489 14.76 4.76 -21.35
N ASP A 490 13.70 3.94 -21.39
CA ASP A 490 13.04 3.52 -22.64
C ASP A 490 12.51 4.71 -23.43
N SER A 491 11.81 5.65 -22.78
CA SER A 491 11.33 6.88 -23.43
C SER A 491 12.44 7.66 -24.13
N LEU A 492 13.65 7.72 -23.55
CA LEU A 492 14.79 8.39 -24.18
C LEU A 492 15.25 7.64 -25.44
N GLY A 493 15.42 6.32 -25.32
CA GLY A 493 15.76 5.47 -26.44
C GLY A 493 14.74 5.54 -27.56
N TRP A 494 13.45 5.48 -27.22
CA TRP A 494 12.36 5.64 -28.18
C TRP A 494 12.34 7.03 -28.81
N ALA A 495 12.59 8.09 -28.03
CA ALA A 495 12.68 9.44 -28.58
C ALA A 495 13.83 9.58 -29.59
N GLN A 496 14.99 9.01 -29.29
CA GLN A 496 16.11 8.94 -30.23
C GLN A 496 15.77 8.11 -31.48
N TYR A 497 15.08 6.98 -31.33
CA TYR A 497 14.59 6.16 -32.44
C TYR A 497 13.68 6.97 -33.36
N ARG A 498 12.71 7.70 -32.79
CA ARG A 498 11.77 8.56 -33.52
C ARG A 498 12.46 9.72 -34.25
N LEU A 499 13.60 10.18 -33.73
CA LEU A 499 14.45 11.20 -34.34
C LEU A 499 15.46 10.62 -35.35
N GLY A 500 15.45 9.30 -35.56
CA GLY A 500 16.31 8.60 -36.52
C GLY A 500 17.73 8.31 -36.01
N ARG A 501 18.00 8.54 -34.73
CA ARG A 501 19.27 8.26 -34.03
C ARG A 501 19.29 6.82 -33.51
N TYR A 502 19.26 5.85 -34.41
CA TYR A 502 19.03 4.45 -34.05
C TYR A 502 20.17 3.83 -33.23
N GLN A 503 21.43 4.14 -33.55
CA GLN A 503 22.57 3.63 -32.79
C GLN A 503 22.58 4.13 -31.34
N GLU A 504 22.15 5.38 -31.11
CA GLU A 504 21.99 5.91 -29.75
C GLU A 504 20.81 5.25 -29.04
N ALA A 505 19.68 5.12 -29.77
CA ALA A 505 18.46 4.48 -29.26
C ALA A 505 18.73 3.07 -28.74
N VAL A 506 19.48 2.25 -29.50
CA VAL A 506 19.82 0.89 -29.10
C VAL A 506 20.49 0.86 -27.72
N ARG A 507 21.46 1.74 -27.44
CA ARG A 507 22.15 1.74 -26.14
C ARG A 507 21.20 1.99 -24.96
N HIS A 508 20.29 2.96 -25.11
CA HIS A 508 19.32 3.26 -24.06
C HIS A 508 18.25 2.17 -23.94
N LEU A 509 17.78 1.61 -25.06
CA LEU A 509 16.77 0.55 -25.05
C LEU A 509 17.33 -0.78 -24.51
N GLU A 510 18.59 -1.11 -24.79
CA GLU A 510 19.28 -2.24 -24.15
C GLU A 510 19.32 -2.03 -22.64
N ARG A 511 19.71 -0.82 -22.18
CA ARG A 511 19.71 -0.50 -20.75
C ARG A 511 18.32 -0.56 -20.12
N ALA A 512 17.28 -0.12 -20.84
CA ALA A 512 15.90 -0.20 -20.36
C ALA A 512 15.46 -1.66 -20.15
N VAL A 513 15.75 -2.54 -21.12
CA VAL A 513 15.47 -3.98 -21.02
C VAL A 513 16.32 -4.65 -19.95
N GLU A 514 17.57 -4.25 -19.73
CA GLU A 514 18.37 -4.73 -18.59
C GLU A 514 17.71 -4.39 -17.24
N LEU A 515 17.14 -3.18 -17.12
CA LEU A 515 16.47 -2.72 -15.90
C LEU A 515 15.11 -3.40 -15.70
N ARG A 516 14.38 -3.68 -16.80
CA ARG A 516 13.03 -4.24 -16.81
C ARG A 516 12.88 -5.25 -17.94
N PRO A 517 13.44 -6.46 -17.79
CA PRO A 517 13.40 -7.48 -18.84
C PRO A 517 12.01 -8.08 -19.05
N ASP A 518 11.12 -7.90 -18.08
CA ASP A 518 9.77 -8.45 -18.00
C ASP A 518 8.70 -7.59 -18.69
N ASP A 519 9.05 -6.43 -19.26
CA ASP A 519 8.09 -5.54 -19.89
C ASP A 519 8.01 -5.74 -21.42
N PRO A 520 6.84 -6.11 -21.96
CA PRO A 520 6.71 -6.40 -23.40
C PRO A 520 6.93 -5.17 -24.30
N VAL A 521 6.65 -3.96 -23.82
CA VAL A 521 6.79 -2.72 -24.62
C VAL A 521 8.26 -2.37 -24.81
N LEU A 522 9.05 -2.47 -23.75
CA LEU A 522 10.50 -2.23 -23.78
C LEU A 522 11.20 -3.20 -24.74
N ASN A 523 10.84 -4.48 -24.67
CA ASN A 523 11.36 -5.50 -25.59
C ASN A 523 10.95 -5.21 -27.04
N ASP A 524 9.71 -4.77 -27.30
CA ASP A 524 9.28 -4.37 -28.66
C ASP A 524 10.05 -3.16 -29.20
N HIS A 525 10.23 -2.11 -28.39
CA HIS A 525 11.00 -0.93 -28.76
C HIS A 525 12.46 -1.27 -29.08
N LEU A 526 13.09 -2.11 -28.26
CA LEU A 526 14.45 -2.60 -28.52
C LEU A 526 14.50 -3.38 -29.83
N GLY A 527 13.54 -4.28 -30.07
CA GLY A 527 13.42 -5.01 -31.34
C GLY A 527 13.35 -4.08 -32.55
N ASP A 528 12.54 -3.03 -32.47
CA ASP A 528 12.43 -2.01 -33.52
C ASP A 528 13.77 -1.30 -33.78
N ALA A 529 14.47 -0.89 -32.74
CA ALA A 529 15.75 -0.20 -32.86
C ALA A 529 16.85 -1.11 -33.42
N LEU A 530 16.93 -2.36 -32.94
CA LEU A 530 17.86 -3.39 -33.43
C LEU A 530 17.66 -3.66 -34.92
N TRP A 531 16.40 -3.77 -35.36
CA TRP A 531 16.09 -3.95 -36.78
C TRP A 531 16.61 -2.80 -37.62
N ARG A 532 16.43 -1.55 -37.16
CA ARG A 532 16.89 -0.36 -37.88
C ARG A 532 18.40 -0.22 -38.00
N VAL A 533 19.17 -0.89 -37.14
CA VAL A 533 20.65 -0.93 -37.22
C VAL A 533 21.17 -2.21 -37.88
N GLY A 534 20.29 -3.07 -38.41
CA GLY A 534 20.67 -4.31 -39.11
C GLY A 534 20.91 -5.52 -38.19
N ARG A 535 20.66 -5.42 -36.88
CA ARG A 535 20.75 -6.53 -35.92
C ARG A 535 19.47 -7.37 -35.94
N GLU A 536 19.11 -7.88 -37.11
CA GLU A 536 17.78 -8.48 -37.36
C GLU A 536 17.49 -9.75 -36.55
N ARG A 537 18.50 -10.59 -36.29
CA ARG A 537 18.33 -11.80 -35.47
C ARG A 537 17.94 -11.44 -34.04
N GLU A 538 18.63 -10.46 -33.48
CA GLU A 538 18.37 -9.97 -32.13
C GLU A 538 17.03 -9.24 -32.07
N ALA A 539 16.67 -8.47 -33.11
CA ALA A 539 15.36 -7.85 -33.21
C ALA A 539 14.21 -8.88 -33.14
N ARG A 540 14.31 -9.97 -33.89
CA ARG A 540 13.30 -11.05 -33.86
C ARG A 540 13.24 -11.75 -32.51
N PHE A 541 14.39 -11.96 -31.86
CA PHE A 541 14.42 -12.48 -30.49
C PHE A 541 13.65 -11.56 -29.54
N GLN A 542 13.89 -10.25 -29.58
CA GLN A 542 13.23 -9.30 -28.69
C GLN A 542 11.72 -9.20 -28.95
N TRP A 543 11.28 -9.24 -30.21
CA TRP A 543 9.85 -9.30 -30.54
C TRP A 543 9.18 -10.60 -30.07
N ASP A 544 9.88 -11.74 -30.14
CA ASP A 544 9.37 -13.01 -29.61
C ASP A 544 9.26 -12.99 -28.09
N GLN A 545 10.28 -12.45 -27.39
CA GLN A 545 10.21 -12.19 -25.95
C GLN A 545 9.03 -11.29 -25.59
N ALA A 546 8.88 -10.16 -26.30
CA ALA A 546 7.74 -9.26 -26.11
C ALA A 546 6.39 -9.97 -26.22
N LEU A 547 6.21 -10.89 -27.18
CA LEU A 547 4.99 -11.69 -27.29
C LEU A 547 4.79 -12.66 -26.14
N SER A 548 5.88 -13.29 -25.67
CA SER A 548 5.84 -14.24 -24.55
C SER A 548 5.42 -13.59 -23.21
N LEU A 549 5.67 -12.29 -23.07
CA LEU A 549 5.35 -11.49 -21.89
C LEU A 549 3.89 -10.97 -21.85
N GLY A 550 3.07 -11.33 -22.84
CA GLY A 550 1.63 -11.02 -22.86
C GLY A 550 1.28 -9.54 -23.09
N PRO A 551 1.65 -8.95 -24.25
CA PRO A 551 1.29 -7.58 -24.57
C PRO A 551 -0.22 -7.43 -24.80
N GLU A 552 -0.71 -6.19 -24.74
CA GLU A 552 -2.08 -5.85 -25.12
C GLU A 552 -2.39 -6.34 -26.55
N ALA A 553 -3.64 -6.73 -26.80
CA ALA A 553 -4.02 -7.45 -28.02
C ALA A 553 -3.65 -6.69 -29.32
N GLU A 554 -3.79 -5.36 -29.32
CA GLU A 554 -3.41 -4.52 -30.46
C GLU A 554 -1.91 -4.51 -30.72
N ASP A 555 -1.09 -4.53 -29.67
CA ASP A 555 0.36 -4.52 -29.78
C ASP A 555 0.89 -5.90 -30.13
N ALA A 556 0.32 -6.96 -29.56
CA ALA A 556 0.62 -8.35 -29.94
C ALA A 556 0.44 -8.58 -31.45
N GLU A 557 -0.62 -8.04 -32.03
CA GLU A 557 -0.88 -8.14 -33.48
C GLU A 557 0.15 -7.38 -34.32
N LYS A 558 0.59 -6.19 -33.86
CA LYS A 558 1.67 -5.45 -34.53
C LYS A 558 2.98 -6.21 -34.45
N ILE A 559 3.33 -6.74 -33.28
CA ILE A 559 4.59 -7.47 -33.04
C ILE A 559 4.64 -8.72 -33.91
N ARG A 560 3.55 -9.50 -34.02
CA ARG A 560 3.49 -10.67 -34.93
C ARG A 560 3.77 -10.31 -36.39
N LYS A 561 3.29 -9.16 -36.87
CA LYS A 561 3.57 -8.68 -38.23
C LYS A 561 5.05 -8.34 -38.41
N LYS A 562 5.65 -7.64 -37.43
CA LYS A 562 7.09 -7.34 -37.41
C LYS A 562 7.93 -8.62 -37.40
N LEU A 563 7.50 -9.62 -36.61
CA LEU A 563 8.20 -10.90 -36.49
C LEU A 563 8.24 -11.69 -37.80
N VAL A 564 7.23 -11.55 -38.66
CA VAL A 564 7.20 -12.19 -40.00
C VAL A 564 7.93 -11.31 -41.02
N ALA A 565 7.47 -10.09 -41.22
CA ALA A 565 7.84 -9.24 -42.35
C ALA A 565 8.98 -8.25 -42.06
N GLY A 566 9.41 -8.12 -40.81
CA GLY A 566 10.33 -7.06 -40.40
C GLY A 566 9.67 -5.68 -40.37
N LEU A 567 10.49 -4.63 -40.23
CA LEU A 567 10.02 -3.26 -40.39
C LEU A 567 10.16 -2.79 -41.85
N PRO A 568 9.15 -2.07 -42.39
CA PRO A 568 9.22 -1.51 -43.74
C PRO A 568 10.41 -0.55 -43.88
N SER A 569 10.99 -0.48 -45.08
CA SER A 569 12.13 0.38 -45.39
C SER A 569 11.79 1.87 -45.11
N ARG A 570 12.81 2.72 -44.93
CA ARG A 570 12.60 4.15 -44.66
C ARG A 570 11.80 4.86 -45.77
N VAL A 571 11.96 4.41 -47.02
CA VAL A 571 11.25 4.95 -48.19
C VAL A 571 9.77 4.55 -48.15
N GLU A 572 9.50 3.27 -47.91
CA GLU A 572 8.12 2.75 -47.76
C GLU A 572 7.43 3.37 -46.55
N ALA A 573 8.12 3.51 -45.42
CA ALA A 573 7.57 4.13 -44.21
C ALA A 573 7.19 5.61 -44.43
N ARG A 574 8.03 6.37 -45.16
CA ARG A 574 7.72 7.76 -45.56
C ARG A 574 6.54 7.82 -46.53
N ALA A 575 6.47 6.92 -47.50
CA ALA A 575 5.37 6.82 -48.46
C ALA A 575 4.04 6.49 -47.75
N LEU A 576 4.03 5.50 -46.84
CA LEU A 576 2.87 5.15 -46.01
C LEU A 576 2.42 6.31 -45.12
N LYS A 577 3.35 7.05 -44.52
CA LYS A 577 3.03 8.22 -43.68
C LYS A 577 2.38 9.34 -44.49
N LYS A 578 2.90 9.61 -45.70
CA LYS A 578 2.35 10.60 -46.63
C LYS A 578 0.96 10.19 -47.14
N ALA A 579 0.76 8.92 -47.47
CA ALA A 579 -0.54 8.37 -47.87
C ALA A 579 -1.59 8.44 -46.74
N ARG A 580 -1.20 8.16 -45.48
CA ARG A 580 -2.08 8.29 -44.31
C ARG A 580 -2.44 9.74 -43.97
N ALA A 581 -1.49 10.67 -44.14
CA ALA A 581 -1.74 12.11 -43.96
C ALA A 581 -2.75 12.63 -45.01
N ALA A 582 -2.55 12.28 -46.28
CA ALA A 582 -3.47 12.63 -47.36
C ALA A 582 -4.90 12.09 -47.13
N ASN A 583 -5.02 10.84 -46.64
CA ASN A 583 -6.32 10.26 -46.29
C ASN A 583 -6.99 10.89 -45.06
N ARG A 584 -6.21 11.46 -44.12
CA ARG A 584 -6.77 12.19 -42.97
C ARG A 584 -7.28 13.57 -43.39
N ASP A 585 -6.58 14.26 -44.28
CA ASP A 585 -7.02 15.56 -44.80
C ASP A 585 -8.24 15.41 -45.72
N ASP A 586 -8.32 14.37 -46.55
CA ASP A 586 -9.49 14.07 -47.40
C ASP A 586 -10.76 13.70 -46.59
N ARG A 587 -10.58 13.02 -45.44
CA ARG A 587 -11.70 12.78 -44.50
C ARG A 587 -12.11 14.03 -43.75
N ARG A 588 -11.21 15.00 -43.58
CA ARG A 588 -11.48 16.26 -42.87
C ARG A 588 -12.17 17.26 -43.80
N SER A 589 -11.80 17.32 -45.08
CA SER A 589 -12.46 18.13 -46.11
C SER A 589 -13.90 17.65 -46.37
N LYS A 590 -14.11 16.34 -46.55
CA LYS A 590 -15.46 15.75 -46.76
C LYS A 590 -16.42 15.95 -45.58
N ARG A 591 -15.89 16.15 -44.36
CA ARG A 591 -16.69 16.44 -43.16
C ARG A 591 -17.06 17.92 -43.01
N VAL A 592 -16.33 18.82 -43.68
CA VAL A 592 -16.63 20.25 -43.72
C VAL A 592 -17.65 20.57 -44.83
N GLU A 593 -17.65 19.81 -45.93
CA GLU A 593 -18.64 19.94 -47.02
C GLU A 593 -20.03 19.37 -46.67
N SER A 594 -20.15 18.53 -45.63
CA SER A 594 -21.43 17.92 -45.23
C SER A 594 -22.20 18.70 -44.15
N VAL A 595 -21.87 19.98 -43.92
CA VAL A 595 -22.58 20.84 -42.95
C VAL A 595 -23.77 21.51 -43.66
N PRO A 596 -25.04 21.24 -43.28
CA PRO A 596 -26.18 21.92 -43.89
C PRO A 596 -26.17 23.41 -43.52
N PRO A 597 -26.67 24.31 -44.39
CA PRO A 597 -26.71 25.75 -44.07
C PRO A 597 -27.62 26.02 -42.86
N PRO A 598 -27.31 27.03 -42.03
CA PRO A 598 -28.07 27.34 -40.84
C PRO A 598 -29.49 27.80 -41.21
N THR A 599 -30.49 27.24 -40.53
CA THR A 599 -31.89 27.66 -40.63
C THR A 599 -32.06 29.09 -40.10
N PRO A 600 -32.87 29.95 -40.75
CA PRO A 600 -33.12 31.31 -40.27
C PRO A 600 -33.91 31.27 -38.96
N LYS A 601 -33.41 31.91 -37.91
CA LYS A 601 -34.14 32.11 -36.65
C LYS A 601 -35.30 33.08 -36.88
N THR A 602 -36.53 32.59 -36.78
CA THR A 602 -37.71 33.43 -36.58
C THR A 602 -37.74 33.95 -35.14
N LEU A 603 -37.74 35.27 -35.00
CA LEU A 603 -38.02 35.98 -33.76
C LEU A 603 -39.49 35.79 -33.37
N ARG A 604 -39.74 35.23 -32.19
CA ARG A 604 -40.75 35.66 -31.22
C ARG A 604 -40.49 35.03 -29.86
#